data_AF-A0A2A8BY97-F1
#
_entry.id   AF-A0A2A8BY97-F1
#
_cell.length_a   1.000
_cell.length_b   1.000
_cell.length_c   1.000
_cell.angle_alpha   90.00
_cell.angle_beta   90.00
_cell.angle_gamma   90.00
#
_symmetry.space_group_name_H-M   'P 1'
#
loop_
_entity.id
_entity.type
_entity.pdbx_description
1 polymer ?
#
loop_
_entity_poly.entity_id
_entity_poly.type
_entity_poly.pdbx_seq_one_letter_code
_entity_poly.pdbx_strand_id
1 'polypeptide(L)'
;MDYVELISRRRRQILVHSFLYYQLNQNVISDHTYDAWSKELADLQIKYPQEAKKAVYAKEFEEFDGSSGFDLPYHYPEVQNMAFRLLRAVKNLKC
;
A
#
# COMPACT_ATOMS: atom_id res chain seq x y z
N MET A 1 11.32 16.35 7.30
CA MET A 1 10.85 15.03 6.83
C MET A 1 9.66 15.30 5.92
N ASP A 2 9.63 14.76 4.71
CA ASP A 2 8.53 15.02 3.77
C ASP A 2 7.40 13.99 4.02
N TYR A 3 6.34 14.44 4.71
CA TYR A 3 5.19 13.58 5.02
C TYR A 3 4.36 13.26 3.79
N VAL A 4 4.35 14.11 2.76
CA VAL A 4 3.64 13.83 1.51
C VAL A 4 4.25 12.61 0.83
N GLU A 5 5.58 12.55 0.76
CA GLU A 5 6.28 11.42 0.16
C GLU A 5 6.16 10.15 1.02
N LEU A 6 6.22 10.28 2.36
CA LEU A 6 6.03 9.14 3.26
C LEU A 6 4.64 8.50 3.11
N ILE A 7 3.58 9.32 3.14
CA ILE A 7 2.19 8.86 2.94
C ILE A 7 2.04 8.24 1.55
N SER A 8 2.58 8.90 0.52
CA SER A 8 2.55 8.41 -0.85
C SER A 8 3.21 7.04 -0.99
N ARG A 9 4.35 6.83 -0.32
CA ARG A 9 5.04 5.55 -0.29
C ARG A 9 4.20 4.47 0.39
N ARG A 10 3.59 4.77 1.54
CA ARG A 10 2.75 3.82 2.27
C ARG A 10 1.52 3.41 1.48
N ARG A 11 0.80 4.36 0.86
CA ARG A 11 -0.35 4.06 -0.02
C ARG A 11 0.01 3.12 -1.17
N ARG A 12 1.13 3.37 -1.84
CA ARG A 12 1.65 2.47 -2.89
C ARG A 12 1.96 1.07 -2.37
N GLN A 13 2.59 0.97 -1.19
CA GLN A 13 2.89 -0.32 -0.57
C GLN A 13 1.62 -1.09 -0.25
N ILE A 14 0.64 -0.45 0.40
CA ILE A 14 -0.65 -1.07 0.70
C ILE A 14 -1.30 -1.56 -0.59
N LEU A 15 -1.45 -0.73 -1.62
CA LEU A 15 -2.05 -1.12 -2.91
C LEU A 15 -1.37 -2.35 -3.55
N VAL A 16 -0.03 -2.34 -3.62
CA VAL A 16 0.74 -3.44 -4.23
C VAL A 16 0.54 -4.73 -3.44
N HIS A 17 0.57 -4.68 -2.12
CA HIS A 17 0.42 -5.86 -1.28
C HIS A 17 -1.03 -6.35 -1.20
N SER A 18 -2.02 -5.46 -1.25
CA SER A 18 -3.44 -5.83 -1.38
C SER A 18 -3.69 -6.55 -2.70
N PHE A 19 -3.12 -6.07 -3.82
CA PHE A 19 -3.21 -6.76 -5.11
C PHE A 19 -2.62 -8.17 -5.04
N LEU A 20 -1.39 -8.29 -4.52
CA LEU A 20 -0.70 -9.57 -4.39
C LEU A 20 -1.54 -10.57 -3.58
N TYR A 21 -2.11 -10.11 -2.46
CA TYR A 21 -2.91 -10.94 -1.58
C TYR A 21 -4.25 -11.34 -2.22
N TYR A 22 -5.09 -10.37 -2.58
CA TYR A 22 -6.47 -10.64 -3.01
C TYR A 22 -6.59 -11.15 -4.45
N GLN A 23 -5.70 -10.74 -5.36
CA GLN A 23 -5.81 -11.09 -6.79
C GLN A 23 -4.89 -12.24 -7.20
N LEU A 24 -3.70 -12.33 -6.58
CA LEU A 24 -2.68 -13.32 -6.96
C LEU A 24 -2.49 -14.43 -5.92
N ASN A 25 -3.17 -14.35 -4.77
CA ASN A 25 -3.00 -15.27 -3.64
C ASN A 25 -1.50 -15.42 -3.24
N GLN A 26 -0.75 -14.32 -3.29
CA GLN A 26 0.67 -14.27 -2.97
C GLN A 26 0.89 -13.47 -1.68
N ASN A 27 1.43 -14.13 -0.67
CA ASN A 27 1.84 -13.49 0.58
C ASN A 27 3.37 -13.24 0.54
N VAL A 28 3.75 -11.99 0.22
CA VAL A 28 5.16 -11.57 0.08
C VAL A 28 5.74 -11.01 1.38
N ILE A 29 4.90 -10.43 2.23
CA ILE A 29 5.24 -9.86 3.54
C ILE A 29 4.30 -10.42 4.59
N SER A 30 4.77 -10.64 5.81
CA SER A 30 3.89 -11.15 6.88
C SER A 30 2.71 -10.21 7.15
N ASP A 31 1.60 -10.79 7.59
CA ASP A 31 0.40 -10.04 7.98
C ASP A 31 0.71 -8.98 9.04
N HIS A 32 1.57 -9.30 10.02
CA HIS A 32 2.07 -8.33 11.00
C HIS A 32 2.75 -7.11 10.36
N THR A 33 3.51 -7.30 9.28
CA THR A 33 4.17 -6.19 8.57
C THR A 33 3.14 -5.33 7.84
N TYR A 34 2.18 -5.98 7.17
CA TYR A 34 1.09 -5.31 6.48
C TYR A 34 0.23 -4.49 7.46
N ASP A 35 -0.13 -5.06 8.61
CA ASP A 35 -0.90 -4.40 9.66
C ASP A 35 -0.16 -3.20 10.23
N ALA A 36 1.15 -3.34 10.47
CA ALA A 36 1.96 -2.23 10.97
C ALA A 36 1.98 -1.05 10.00
N TRP A 37 2.10 -1.31 8.69
CA TRP A 37 2.08 -0.25 7.68
C TRP A 37 0.69 0.37 7.51
N SER A 38 -0.37 -0.44 7.62
CA SER A 38 -1.76 0.04 7.52
C SER A 38 -2.09 0.97 8.69
N LYS A 39 -1.73 0.58 9.92
CA LYS A 39 -1.89 1.41 11.13
C LYS A 39 -1.06 2.69 11.06
N GLU A 40 0.22 2.59 10.66
CA GLU A 40 1.07 3.76 10.48
C GLU A 40 0.48 4.73 9.44
N LEU A 41 -0.04 4.22 8.32
CA LEU A 41 -0.69 5.06 7.31
C LEU A 41 -1.94 5.74 7.88
N ALA A 42 -2.81 5.02 8.59
CA ALA A 42 -4.00 5.60 9.21
C ALA A 42 -3.63 6.74 10.18
N ASP A 43 -2.64 6.50 11.06
CA ASP A 43 -2.13 7.50 12.00
C ASP A 43 -1.54 8.72 11.28
N LEU A 44 -0.78 8.51 10.20
CA LEU A 44 -0.20 9.59 9.40
C LEU A 44 -1.28 10.45 8.73
N GLN A 45 -2.36 9.84 8.23
CA GLN A 45 -3.46 10.58 7.61
C GLN A 45 -4.22 11.45 8.63
N ILE A 46 -4.42 10.93 9.84
CA ILE A 46 -5.04 11.67 10.95
C ILE A 46 -4.14 12.83 11.40
N LYS A 47 -2.83 12.57 11.55
CA LYS A 47 -1.86 13.54 12.07
C LYS A 47 -1.51 14.64 11.05
N TYR A 48 -1.49 14.30 9.76
CA TYR A 48 -1.06 15.18 8.67
C TYR A 48 -2.11 15.23 7.54
N PRO A 49 -3.32 15.74 7.80
CA PRO A 49 -4.42 15.69 6.84
C PRO A 49 -4.18 16.56 5.60
N GLN A 50 -3.39 17.63 5.71
CA GLN A 50 -3.07 18.51 4.57
C GLN A 50 -2.09 17.83 3.62
N GLU A 51 -1.13 17.10 4.16
CA GLU A 51 -0.16 16.32 3.42
C GLU A 51 -0.81 15.07 2.81
N ALA A 52 -1.72 14.42 3.54
CA ALA A 52 -2.52 13.30 3.05
C ALA A 52 -3.36 13.66 1.81
N LYS A 53 -3.89 14.90 1.76
CA LYS A 53 -4.61 15.45 0.59
C LYS A 53 -3.71 15.72 -0.62
N LYS A 54 -2.41 15.99 -0.39
CA LYS A 54 -1.42 16.22 -1.45
C LYS A 54 -0.76 14.93 -1.94
N ALA A 55 -0.76 13.89 -1.10
CA ALA A 55 -0.18 12.59 -1.43
C ALA A 55 -0.99 11.85 -2.50
N VAL A 56 -0.35 10.90 -3.19
CA VAL A 56 -0.99 10.11 -4.25
C VAL A 56 -2.20 9.32 -3.74
N TYR A 57 -3.19 9.07 -4.60
CA TYR A 57 -4.41 8.33 -4.25
C TYR A 57 -5.20 8.93 -3.07
N ALA A 58 -5.22 10.27 -2.95
CA ALA A 58 -5.88 10.95 -1.82
C ALA A 58 -7.36 10.61 -1.70
N LYS A 59 -8.07 10.49 -2.83
CA LYS A 59 -9.50 10.19 -2.86
C LYS A 59 -9.79 8.77 -2.38
N GLU A 60 -8.98 7.82 -2.81
CA GLU A 60 -9.20 6.40 -2.56
C GLU A 60 -8.79 5.97 -1.16
N PHE A 61 -8.02 6.80 -0.47
CA PHE A 61 -7.59 6.59 0.91
C PHE A 61 -8.26 7.54 1.92
N GLU A 62 -9.27 8.30 1.50
CA GLU A 62 -9.97 9.26 2.37
C GLU A 62 -10.64 8.56 3.57
N GLU A 63 -11.23 7.38 3.34
CA GLU A 63 -11.90 6.56 4.36
C GLU A 63 -11.03 5.40 4.88
N PHE A 64 -9.74 5.37 4.51
CA PHE A 64 -8.85 4.28 4.91
C PHE A 64 -8.48 4.40 6.40
N ASP A 65 -8.95 3.44 7.20
CA ASP A 65 -8.75 3.36 8.66
C ASP A 65 -7.62 2.41 9.09
N GLY A 66 -6.98 1.73 8.13
CA GLY A 66 -5.91 0.77 8.39
C GLY A 66 -6.37 -0.65 8.69
N SER A 67 -7.66 -0.97 8.55
CA SER A 67 -8.21 -2.31 8.85
C SER A 67 -8.09 -3.30 7.69
N SER A 68 -8.32 -2.87 6.45
CA SER A 68 -8.35 -3.73 5.27
C SER A 68 -7.95 -2.97 4.01
N GLY A 69 -7.30 -3.66 3.08
CA GLY A 69 -7.01 -3.14 1.73
C GLY A 69 -7.91 -3.72 0.64
N PHE A 70 -8.98 -4.42 1.02
CA PHE A 70 -9.87 -5.11 0.08
C PHE A 70 -10.57 -4.16 -0.90
N ASP A 71 -11.06 -3.02 -0.41
CA ASP A 71 -11.82 -2.06 -1.22
C ASP A 71 -10.93 -1.04 -1.96
N LEU A 72 -9.61 -1.20 -1.90
CA LEU A 72 -8.67 -0.26 -2.50
C LEU A 72 -8.54 -0.44 -4.02
N PRO A 73 -8.20 0.62 -4.77
CA PRO A 73 -8.17 0.64 -6.23
C PRO A 73 -6.90 -0.02 -6.80
N TYR A 74 -6.61 -1.27 -6.45
CA TYR A 74 -5.44 -1.98 -6.96
C TYR A 74 -5.57 -2.45 -8.43
N HIS A 75 -6.60 -2.00 -9.14
CA HIS A 75 -6.78 -2.25 -10.58
C HIS A 75 -5.89 -1.34 -11.45
N TYR A 76 -5.25 -0.32 -10.88
CA TYR A 76 -4.40 0.58 -11.65
C TYR A 76 -3.19 -0.16 -12.26
N PRO A 77 -2.90 0.03 -13.56
CA PRO A 77 -1.81 -0.67 -14.25
C PRO A 77 -0.45 -0.50 -13.57
N GLU A 78 -0.13 0.67 -13.01
CA GLU A 78 1.13 0.89 -12.32
C GLU A 78 1.27 0.07 -11.04
N VAL A 79 0.17 -0.15 -10.30
CA VAL A 79 0.14 -1.01 -9.10
C VAL A 79 0.39 -2.45 -9.50
N GLN A 80 -0.34 -2.94 -10.50
CA GLN A 80 -0.21 -4.32 -10.99
C GLN A 80 1.20 -4.59 -11.55
N ASN A 81 1.72 -3.67 -12.37
CA ASN A 81 3.07 -3.78 -12.93
C ASN A 81 4.14 -3.82 -11.84
N MET A 82 4.01 -2.99 -10.80
CA MET A 82 4.92 -3.03 -9.67
C MET A 82 4.80 -4.35 -8.89
N ALA A 83 3.59 -4.84 -8.66
CA ALA A 83 3.36 -6.11 -7.98
C ALA A 83 4.00 -7.29 -8.72
N PHE A 84 3.84 -7.39 -10.04
CA PHE A 84 4.48 -8.43 -10.83
C PHE A 84 6.01 -8.35 -10.80
N ARG A 85 6.57 -7.13 -10.87
CA ARG A 85 8.02 -6.91 -10.75
C ARG A 85 8.54 -7.35 -9.37
N LEU A 86 7.84 -6.97 -8.30
CA LEU A 86 8.17 -7.36 -6.94
C LEU A 86 8.12 -8.88 -6.76
N LEU A 87 7.04 -9.52 -7.23
CA LEU A 87 6.89 -10.97 -7.14
C LEU A 87 8.00 -11.72 -7.88
N ARG A 88 8.38 -11.26 -9.08
CA ARG A 88 9.50 -11.83 -9.83
C ARG A 88 10.82 -11.69 -9.07
N ALA A 89 11.09 -10.50 -8.51
CA ALA A 89 12.31 -10.27 -7.73
C ALA A 89 12.38 -11.21 -6.50
N VAL A 90 11.28 -11.35 -5.77
CA VAL A 90 11.19 -12.23 -4.59
C VAL A 90 11.39 -13.70 -4.97
N LYS A 91 10.83 -14.16 -6.09
CA LYS A 91 11.05 -15.53 -6.58
C LYS A 91 12.51 -15.77 -6.95
N ASN A 92 13.14 -14.82 -7.64
CA ASN A 92 14.54 -14.93 -8.04
C ASN A 92 15.52 -14.93 -6.85
N LEU A 93 15.17 -14.29 -5.73
CA LEU A 93 15.99 -14.30 -4.50
C LEU A 93 15.86 -15.61 -3.70
N LYS A 94 14.83 -16.42 -3.97
CA LYS A 94 14.61 -17.72 -3.33
C LYS A 94 15.22 -18.89 -4.12
N CYS A 95 15.83 -18.61 -5.27
CA CYS A 95 16.58 -19.56 -6.08
C CYS A 95 18.08 -19.43 -5.77
#